data_AF-A0A1I8A7F0-F1
#
_entry.id   AF-A0A1I8A7F0-F1
#
_cell.length_a   1.000
_cell.length_b   1.000
_cell.length_c   1.000
_cell.angle_alpha   90.00
_cell.angle_beta   90.00
_cell.angle_gamma   90.00
#
_symmetry.space_group_name_H-M   'P 1'
#
loop_
_entity.id
_entity.type
_entity.pdbx_description
1 polymer ?
#
loop_
_entity_poly.entity_id
_entity_poly.type
_entity_poly.pdbx_seq_one_letter_code
_entity_poly.pdbx_strand_id
1 'polypeptide(L)'
;MKIQLLLLLSLALPLAAPVRVNKDHLFVRYPEPCYNEKGQCRYGYFPTDSYVEGNDLVLFCCESQSLWSDKSVCYERIIFTFGCPAGYERNNKWFTSSILWKWCCPSPQQ
;
A
#
# COMPACT_ATOMS: atom_id res chain seq x y z
N MET A 1 -48.24 -8.30 -43.97
CA MET A 1 -48.06 -8.87 -42.62
C MET A 1 -46.57 -8.86 -42.30
N LYS A 2 -46.11 -7.99 -41.40
CA LYS A 2 -44.71 -7.90 -40.94
C LYS A 2 -44.71 -7.78 -39.42
N ILE A 3 -44.70 -8.93 -38.74
CA ILE A 3 -44.52 -9.04 -37.29
C ILE A 3 -43.17 -9.72 -37.10
N GLN A 4 -42.06 -8.97 -37.16
CA GLN A 4 -40.73 -9.49 -36.82
C GLN A 4 -39.81 -8.36 -36.37
N LEU A 5 -40.18 -7.61 -35.32
CA LEU A 5 -39.26 -6.62 -34.76
C LEU A 5 -39.44 -6.37 -33.25
N LEU A 6 -39.81 -7.41 -32.49
CA LEU A 6 -40.03 -7.29 -31.04
C LEU A 6 -39.44 -8.48 -30.27
N LEU A 7 -38.19 -8.86 -30.53
CA LEU A 7 -37.56 -9.98 -29.83
C LEU A 7 -36.06 -9.82 -29.54
N LEU A 8 -35.55 -8.59 -29.49
CA LEU A 8 -34.12 -8.33 -29.22
C LEU A 8 -33.87 -7.30 -28.10
N LEU A 9 -34.85 -6.97 -27.25
CA LEU A 9 -34.67 -5.97 -26.20
C LEU A 9 -35.10 -6.43 -24.80
N SER A 10 -34.81 -7.68 -24.45
CA SER A 10 -35.14 -8.24 -23.13
C SER A 10 -33.98 -8.97 -22.44
N LEU A 11 -32.73 -8.61 -22.73
CA LEU A 11 -31.56 -9.25 -22.12
C LEU A 11 -30.46 -8.26 -21.70
N ALA A 12 -30.82 -7.22 -20.93
CA ALA A 12 -29.83 -6.28 -20.38
C ALA A 12 -30.05 -5.97 -18.89
N LEU A 13 -30.53 -6.92 -18.10
CA LEU A 13 -30.40 -6.86 -16.64
C LEU A 13 -30.08 -8.28 -16.17
N PRO A 14 -28.85 -8.54 -15.69
CA PRO A 14 -28.66 -8.39 -14.24
C PRO A 14 -27.24 -7.95 -13.81
N LEU A 15 -27.08 -7.73 -12.51
CA LEU A 15 -25.81 -7.69 -11.74
C LEU A 15 -25.10 -6.32 -11.58
N ALA A 16 -25.84 -5.31 -11.14
CA ALA A 16 -25.28 -4.37 -10.15
C ALA A 16 -25.35 -5.01 -8.76
N ALA A 17 -24.67 -6.15 -8.55
CA ALA A 17 -24.43 -6.63 -7.20
C ALA A 17 -23.36 -5.71 -6.59
N PRO A 18 -23.55 -5.17 -5.37
CA PRO A 18 -22.47 -4.48 -4.69
C PRO A 18 -21.34 -5.50 -4.50
N VAL A 19 -20.25 -5.31 -5.23
CA VAL A 19 -18.99 -5.99 -4.94
C VAL A 19 -18.64 -5.54 -3.53
N ARG A 20 -18.96 -6.36 -2.54
CA ARG A 20 -18.33 -6.29 -1.24
C ARG A 20 -16.86 -6.56 -1.51
N VAL A 21 -16.10 -5.48 -1.68
CA VAL A 21 -14.65 -5.53 -1.60
C VAL A 21 -14.38 -5.95 -0.17
N ASN A 22 -14.23 -7.25 0.04
CA ASN A 22 -13.68 -7.77 1.26
C ASN A 22 -12.31 -7.11 1.37
N LYS A 23 -12.09 -6.32 2.41
CA LYS A 23 -10.75 -5.81 2.77
C LYS A 23 -9.93 -6.99 3.30
N ASP A 24 -9.87 -8.07 2.55
CA ASP A 24 -8.89 -9.10 2.75
C ASP A 24 -7.57 -8.43 2.44
N HIS A 25 -6.91 -8.05 3.54
CA HIS A 25 -5.54 -7.59 3.64
C HIS A 25 -4.72 -8.15 2.48
N LEU A 26 -4.54 -7.33 1.44
CA LEU A 26 -3.59 -7.60 0.38
C LEU A 26 -2.22 -7.54 1.03
N PHE A 27 -1.80 -8.68 1.61
CA PHE A 27 -0.45 -8.93 2.07
C PHE A 27 0.43 -8.97 0.83
N VAL A 28 0.81 -7.78 0.36
CA VAL A 28 1.94 -7.65 -0.55
C VAL A 28 3.13 -8.15 0.22
N ARG A 29 3.65 -9.30 -0.21
CA ARG A 29 4.93 -9.83 0.19
C ARG A 29 5.99 -8.83 -0.26
N TYR A 30 6.34 -7.88 0.60
CA TYR A 30 7.48 -6.99 0.38
C TYR A 30 8.76 -7.85 0.36
N PRO A 31 9.77 -7.49 -0.44
CA PRO A 31 11.03 -8.24 -0.50
C PRO A 31 11.88 -8.16 0.79
N GLU A 32 11.44 -7.41 1.81
CA GLU A 32 11.88 -7.52 3.20
C GLU A 32 10.62 -7.65 4.07
N PRO A 33 10.52 -8.62 5.00
CA PRO A 33 9.27 -8.89 5.69
C PRO A 33 9.04 -7.87 6.80
N CYS A 34 8.44 -6.72 6.44
CA CYS A 34 7.86 -5.81 7.42
C CYS A 34 6.42 -6.24 7.77
N TYR A 35 5.98 -5.98 9.00
CA TYR A 35 4.62 -6.22 9.47
C TYR A 35 4.14 -5.11 10.41
N ASN A 36 2.81 -5.06 10.62
CA ASN A 36 2.19 -4.13 11.55
C ASN A 36 1.94 -4.84 12.88
N GLU A 37 2.22 -4.18 14.00
CA GLU A 37 2.01 -4.75 15.34
C GLU A 37 1.55 -3.68 16.33
N LYS A 38 0.68 -4.03 17.27
CA LYS A 38 0.25 -3.11 18.32
C LYS A 38 1.22 -3.18 19.51
N GLY A 39 1.71 -2.03 19.94
CA GLY A 39 2.57 -1.92 21.13
C GLY A 39 4.06 -2.12 20.85
N GLN A 40 4.52 -3.37 20.63
CA GLN A 40 5.96 -3.67 20.49
C GLN A 40 6.26 -4.65 19.37
N CYS A 41 7.42 -4.48 18.70
CA CYS A 41 7.91 -5.43 17.71
C CYS A 41 8.38 -6.74 18.36
N ARG A 42 8.28 -7.85 17.61
CA ARG A 42 8.88 -9.14 17.96
C ARG A 42 10.41 -9.05 18.03
N TYR A 43 11.02 -9.95 18.80
CA TYR A 43 12.47 -10.06 18.90
C TYR A 43 13.11 -10.21 17.50
N GLY A 44 14.19 -9.46 17.26
CA GLY A 44 14.88 -9.42 15.97
C GLY A 44 14.30 -8.44 14.95
N TYR A 45 13.21 -7.74 15.28
CA TYR A 45 12.62 -6.70 14.43
C TYR A 45 12.76 -5.32 15.09
N PHE A 46 12.83 -4.29 14.25
CA PHE A 46 12.98 -2.89 14.63
C PHE A 46 11.73 -2.10 14.29
N PRO A 47 11.26 -1.20 15.18
CA PRO A 47 10.23 -0.24 14.84
C PRO A 47 10.82 0.79 13.87
N THR A 48 10.23 0.91 12.69
CA THR A 48 10.69 1.84 11.64
C THR A 48 9.70 2.97 11.39
N ASP A 49 8.45 2.81 11.82
CA ASP A 49 7.39 3.81 11.72
C ASP A 49 6.27 3.54 12.72
N SER A 50 5.37 4.51 12.91
CA SER A 50 4.21 4.35 13.79
C SER A 50 3.03 5.23 13.39
N TYR A 51 1.81 4.79 13.69
CA TYR A 51 0.62 5.63 13.70
C TYR A 51 -0.30 5.28 14.88
N VAL A 52 -1.21 6.18 15.22
CA VAL A 52 -2.21 5.95 16.27
C VAL A 52 -3.54 5.55 15.64
N GLU A 53 -4.08 4.42 16.07
CA GLU A 53 -5.40 3.91 15.68
C GLU A 53 -6.31 3.82 16.91
N GLY A 54 -7.17 4.83 17.10
CA GLY A 54 -7.96 4.95 18.33
C GLY A 54 -7.04 5.21 19.53
N ASN A 55 -6.97 4.26 20.46
CA ASN A 55 -6.08 4.32 21.63
C ASN A 55 -4.80 3.48 21.45
N ASP A 56 -4.66 2.79 20.32
CA ASP A 56 -3.54 1.87 20.10
C ASP A 56 -2.43 2.55 19.29
N LEU A 57 -1.18 2.37 19.73
CA LEU A 57 -0.01 2.65 18.92
C LEU A 57 0.26 1.44 18.02
N VAL A 58 0.14 1.65 16.71
CA VAL A 58 0.50 0.66 15.70
C VAL A 58 1.89 0.96 15.18
N LEU A 59 2.78 -0.01 15.28
CA LEU A 59 4.16 0.05 14.80
C LEU A 59 4.30 -0.64 13.45
N PHE A 60 5.17 -0.11 12.59
CA PHE A 60 5.70 -0.83 11.44
C PHE A 60 7.03 -1.45 11.85
N CYS A 61 7.10 -2.78 11.83
CA CYS A 61 8.22 -3.55 12.32
C CYS A 61 8.92 -4.24 11.14
N CYS A 62 10.23 -4.00 10.98
CA CYS A 62 11.04 -4.57 9.89
C CYS A 62 12.29 -5.28 10.44
N GLU A 63 12.88 -6.22 9.69
CA GLU A 63 14.08 -6.97 10.11
C GLU A 63 15.34 -6.11 10.24
N SER A 64 15.30 -4.89 9.71
CA SER A 64 16.39 -3.93 9.82
C SER A 64 15.83 -2.50 9.86
N GLN A 65 16.62 -1.59 10.41
CA GLN A 65 16.24 -0.18 10.53
C GLN A 65 16.09 0.50 9.16
N SER A 66 15.31 1.57 9.10
CA SER A 66 15.27 2.46 7.95
C SER A 66 16.61 3.20 7.81
N LEU A 67 17.10 3.35 6.57
CA LEU A 67 18.28 4.18 6.28
C LEU A 67 17.97 5.67 6.52
N TRP A 68 16.69 6.03 6.47
CA TRP A 68 16.21 7.39 6.73
C TRP A 68 15.45 7.41 8.05
N SER A 69 15.77 8.37 8.91
CA SER A 69 15.05 8.64 10.17
C SER A 69 14.06 9.79 10.04
N ASP A 70 14.33 10.75 9.14
CA ASP A 70 13.49 11.92 8.91
C ASP A 70 12.60 11.71 7.69
N LYS A 71 11.28 11.65 7.90
CA LYS A 71 10.31 11.55 6.80
C LYS A 71 10.22 12.81 5.96
N SER A 72 10.55 13.97 6.53
CA SER A 72 10.36 15.27 5.88
C SER A 72 11.28 15.48 4.68
N VAL A 73 12.42 14.78 4.63
CA VAL A 73 13.33 14.80 3.48
C VAL A 73 12.87 13.88 2.35
N CYS A 74 11.84 13.07 2.58
CA CYS A 74 11.28 12.14 1.61
C CYS A 74 9.90 12.58 1.15
N TYR A 75 9.43 12.01 0.05
CA TYR A 75 8.05 12.19 -0.40
C TYR A 75 7.47 10.88 -0.91
N GLU A 76 6.16 10.71 -0.77
CA GLU A 76 5.47 9.58 -1.38
C GLU A 76 5.16 9.89 -2.85
N ARG A 77 5.27 8.86 -3.69
CA ARG A 77 4.79 8.91 -5.07
C ARG A 77 4.16 7.59 -5.48
N ILE A 78 3.25 7.67 -6.44
CA ILE A 78 2.69 6.49 -7.12
C ILE A 78 3.78 5.84 -7.96
N ILE A 79 4.09 4.58 -7.71
CA ILE A 79 5.06 3.80 -8.49
C ILE A 79 4.31 2.81 -9.38
N PHE A 80 3.57 3.32 -10.37
CA PHE A 80 2.90 2.46 -11.35
C PHE A 80 3.86 1.98 -12.46
N THR A 81 4.95 2.72 -12.72
CA THR A 81 5.80 2.47 -13.91
C THR A 81 7.29 2.82 -13.76
N PHE A 82 7.67 3.87 -13.01
CA PHE A 82 9.03 4.45 -13.14
C PHE A 82 9.82 4.61 -11.82
N GLY A 83 9.69 3.69 -10.86
CA GLY A 83 10.54 3.67 -9.65
C GLY A 83 10.58 4.99 -8.86
N CYS A 84 11.71 5.28 -8.19
CA CYS A 84 12.05 6.61 -7.69
C CYS A 84 12.87 7.37 -8.75
N PRO A 85 12.85 8.72 -8.78
CA PRO A 85 13.66 9.46 -9.76
C PRO A 85 15.14 9.39 -9.41
N ALA A 86 16.00 9.81 -10.35
CA ALA A 86 17.44 9.85 -10.14
C ALA A 86 17.80 10.69 -8.89
N GLY A 87 18.75 10.19 -8.09
CA GLY A 87 19.14 10.80 -6.81
C GLY A 87 18.24 10.42 -5.63
N TYR A 88 17.24 9.56 -5.84
CA TYR A 88 16.36 9.05 -4.79
C TYR A 88 16.28 7.53 -4.81
N GLU A 89 16.20 6.98 -3.62
CA GLU A 89 16.01 5.56 -3.36
C GLU A 89 14.65 5.30 -2.72
N ARG A 90 14.17 4.07 -2.90
CA ARG A 90 12.89 3.65 -2.35
C ARG A 90 13.07 3.29 -0.88
N ASN A 91 12.27 3.91 -0.01
CA ASN A 91 12.11 3.45 1.36
C ASN A 91 10.85 2.57 1.47
N ASN A 92 11.04 1.29 1.80
CA ASN A 92 9.95 0.34 2.03
C ASN A 92 9.64 0.10 3.52
N LYS A 93 10.31 0.84 4.42
CA LYS A 93 10.27 0.63 5.87
C LYS A 93 9.39 1.65 6.58
N TRP A 94 8.52 2.34 5.85
CA TRP A 94 7.52 3.25 6.38
C TRP A 94 6.13 2.91 5.86
N PHE A 95 5.11 3.29 6.63
CA PHE A 95 3.72 3.24 6.20
C PHE A 95 3.53 4.08 4.95
N THR A 96 2.82 3.51 3.97
CA THR A 96 2.47 4.18 2.72
C THR A 96 0.99 4.53 2.70
N SER A 97 0.61 5.68 2.14
CA SER A 97 -0.81 6.06 1.99
C SER A 97 -1.65 5.03 1.23
N SER A 98 -1.03 4.26 0.33
CA SER A 98 -1.67 3.15 -0.37
C SER A 98 -0.63 2.19 -0.94
N ILE A 99 -1.05 0.96 -1.28
CA ILE A 99 -0.23 -0.10 -1.87
C ILE A 99 0.60 0.34 -3.10
N LEU A 100 0.07 1.29 -3.87
CA LEU A 100 0.69 1.83 -5.09
C LEU A 100 1.67 2.96 -4.80
N TRP A 101 1.65 3.51 -3.59
CA TRP A 101 2.54 4.58 -3.17
C TRP A 101 3.77 4.00 -2.51
N LYS A 102 4.91 4.65 -2.74
CA LYS A 102 6.14 4.36 -2.02
C LYS A 102 6.84 5.66 -1.68
N TRP A 103 7.58 5.63 -0.58
CA TRP A 103 8.49 6.70 -0.21
C TRP A 103 9.71 6.69 -1.11
N CYS A 104 10.01 7.86 -1.66
CA CYS A 104 11.27 8.13 -2.32
C CYS A 104 12.05 9.11 -1.45
N CYS A 105 13.23 8.69 -1.05
CA CYS A 105 14.12 9.40 -0.14
C CYS A 105 15.43 9.72 -0.85
N PRO A 106 16.07 10.87 -0.58
CA PRO A 106 17.36 11.19 -1.17
C PRO A 106 18.35 10.05 -0.91
N SER A 107 19.04 9.60 -1.95
CA SER A 107 20.11 8.61 -1.79
C SER A 107 21.13 9.14 -0.78
N PRO A 108 21.53 8.36 0.24
CA PRO A 108 22.65 8.74 1.09
C PRO A 108 23.86 9.03 0.20
N GLN A 109 24.51 10.17 0.39
CA GLN A 109 25.78 10.42 -0.32
C GLN A 109 26.76 9.33 0.12
N GLN A 110 27.18 8.50 -0.84
CA GLN A 110 28.21 7.46 -0.62
C GLN A 110 29.58 8.11 -0.38
#